data_AF-A0A9W8VIM3-F1
#
_entry.id   AF-A0A9W8VIM3-F1
#
_cell.length_a   1.000
_cell.length_b   1.000
_cell.length_c   1.000
_cell.angle_alpha   90.00
_cell.angle_beta   90.00
_cell.angle_gamma   90.00
#
_symmetry.space_group_name_H-M   'P 1'
#
loop_
_entity.id
_entity.type
_entity.pdbx_description
1 polymer ?
#
loop_
_entity_poly.entity_id
_entity_poly.type
_entity_poly.pdbx_seq_one_letter_code
_entity_poly.pdbx_strand_id
1 'polypeptide(L)'
;MASTLGSVSHYVLHETKNPQIGLPWSPGTPYASLSAALLRAEHYFGINEDPTEALKQRCIIEGIVDSHLAGSYIFAKAIFHLSHCLLHHPFLIQQRLQPFKQKAPLIFMKAAWEKCRTHAKSITDLRSLNNHNVLLVTSLYGYCAMVAGTIHALAMNDDRVSVREESKKSYYAAMESLKDLSSYWGHAALMVKRLERFHSQCKSRGHQLKPCIADVQHSPADVKALWQSVDYTSLSTPTRPGSPSIVGESVGKTGFNSSSDQFDFTNFGAFEGMDIFNNFSFFGGDIRIDEWMGYQRSGIRLNLPANGFGGLSLRNGKKPVIAAVNGPAHGGGCEMAINCDMVIASSKATFCLPEVKRGVTAFAGALPRIVKIAGRQRAAELALTGRAVTAQEFMQWGICNFVVDSDQSVVDKALEYAKMISGASPDAVIVTREGLKLGWEALGVTDASRVFQDGWGSRIYEGANMQEGLDAYTEKREPRWKRSKL
;
A
#
# COMPACT_ATOMS: atom_id res chain seq x y z
N MET A 1 -1.47 -5.27 -9.45
CA MET A 1 -0.61 -5.82 -8.37
C MET A 1 -0.93 -5.23 -7.01
N ALA A 2 -0.93 -3.90 -6.82
CA ALA A 2 -1.28 -3.30 -5.53
C ALA A 2 -2.70 -3.70 -5.03
N SER A 3 -3.71 -3.68 -5.92
CA SER A 3 -5.06 -4.20 -5.62
C SER A 3 -5.06 -5.68 -5.22
N THR A 4 -4.23 -6.51 -5.87
CA THR A 4 -4.06 -7.93 -5.54
C THR A 4 -3.45 -8.11 -4.15
N LEU A 5 -2.39 -7.35 -3.82
CA LEU A 5 -1.80 -7.36 -2.48
C LEU A 5 -2.79 -6.90 -1.42
N GLY A 6 -3.54 -5.82 -1.68
CA GLY A 6 -4.60 -5.36 -0.78
C GLY A 6 -5.65 -6.44 -0.53
N SER A 7 -6.07 -7.16 -1.58
CA SER A 7 -7.03 -8.26 -1.47
C SER A 7 -6.46 -9.47 -0.72
N VAL A 8 -5.18 -9.81 -0.93
CA VAL A 8 -4.46 -10.84 -0.18
C VAL A 8 -4.35 -10.46 1.28
N SER A 9 -3.86 -9.25 1.60
CA SER A 9 -3.75 -8.76 2.98
C SER A 9 -5.11 -8.75 3.69
N HIS A 10 -6.17 -8.33 3.01
CA HIS A 10 -7.53 -8.37 3.55
C HIS A 10 -7.96 -9.80 3.89
N TYR A 11 -7.83 -10.71 2.93
CA TYR A 11 -8.19 -12.11 3.09
C TYR A 11 -7.39 -12.79 4.22
N VAL A 12 -6.08 -12.53 4.27
CA VAL A 12 -5.12 -13.22 5.14
C VAL A 12 -5.05 -12.62 6.55
N LEU A 13 -5.19 -11.31 6.72
CA LEU A 13 -4.99 -10.63 8.00
C LEU A 13 -6.31 -10.21 8.66
N HIS A 14 -7.29 -9.74 7.88
CA HIS A 14 -8.52 -9.15 8.42
C HIS A 14 -9.69 -10.13 8.47
N GLU A 15 -9.82 -11.02 7.50
CA GLU A 15 -10.95 -11.96 7.43
C GLU A 15 -10.69 -13.29 8.12
N THR A 16 -9.56 -13.48 8.81
CA THR A 16 -9.12 -14.78 9.35
C THR A 16 -10.18 -15.57 10.12
N LYS A 17 -11.15 -14.89 10.75
CA LYS A 17 -12.20 -15.51 11.56
C LYS A 17 -13.56 -15.63 10.86
N ASN A 18 -13.71 -15.25 9.59
CA ASN A 18 -15.00 -15.31 8.89
C ASN A 18 -15.28 -16.72 8.36
N PRO A 19 -16.26 -17.47 8.93
CA PRO A 19 -16.54 -18.85 8.54
C PRO A 19 -17.27 -18.96 7.19
N GLN A 20 -17.83 -17.88 6.66
CA GLN A 20 -18.63 -17.89 5.43
C GLN A 20 -17.79 -18.04 4.15
N ILE A 21 -16.47 -17.91 4.25
CA ILE A 21 -15.58 -17.79 3.09
C ILE A 21 -15.04 -19.16 2.60
N GLY A 22 -15.36 -20.24 3.32
CA GLY A 22 -14.96 -21.60 2.95
C GLY A 22 -13.47 -21.91 3.17
N LEU A 23 -13.07 -23.14 2.86
CA LEU A 23 -11.71 -23.65 3.08
C LEU A 23 -10.78 -23.28 1.90
N PRO A 24 -9.49 -22.99 2.13
CA PRO A 24 -8.57 -22.55 1.07
C PRO A 24 -8.48 -23.47 -0.16
N TRP A 25 -8.58 -24.79 0.02
CA TRP A 25 -8.51 -25.78 -1.06
C TRP A 25 -9.87 -26.07 -1.72
N SER A 26 -10.95 -25.42 -1.29
CA SER A 26 -12.27 -25.59 -1.91
C SER A 26 -12.38 -24.70 -3.16
N PRO A 27 -12.99 -25.20 -4.26
CA PRO A 27 -13.30 -24.38 -5.43
C PRO A 27 -14.20 -23.19 -5.06
N GLY A 28 -14.06 -22.08 -5.80
CA GLY A 28 -14.92 -20.89 -5.63
C GLY A 28 -14.61 -20.03 -4.41
N THR A 29 -13.57 -20.34 -3.65
CA THR A 29 -13.15 -19.51 -2.51
C THR A 29 -12.29 -18.31 -2.96
N PRO A 30 -12.20 -17.23 -2.15
CA PRO A 30 -11.28 -16.13 -2.41
C PRO A 30 -9.82 -16.59 -2.49
N TYR A 31 -9.42 -17.64 -1.76
CA TYR A 31 -8.07 -18.21 -1.90
C TYR A 31 -7.80 -18.65 -3.33
N ALA A 32 -8.70 -19.48 -3.91
CA ALA A 32 -8.56 -19.95 -5.29
C ALA A 32 -8.54 -18.79 -6.29
N SER A 33 -9.40 -17.78 -6.08
CA SER A 33 -9.48 -16.60 -6.94
C SER A 33 -8.22 -15.73 -6.87
N LEU A 34 -7.65 -15.54 -5.67
CA LEU A 34 -6.41 -14.81 -5.45
C LEU A 34 -5.20 -15.56 -6.00
N SER A 35 -5.12 -16.88 -5.78
CA SER A 35 -4.08 -17.72 -6.39
C SER A 35 -4.13 -17.67 -7.91
N ALA A 36 -5.33 -17.71 -8.52
CA ALA A 36 -5.49 -17.57 -9.97
C ALA A 36 -5.09 -16.18 -10.46
N ALA A 37 -5.41 -15.11 -9.71
CA ALA A 37 -4.98 -13.75 -10.05
C ALA A 37 -3.45 -13.59 -10.01
N LEU A 38 -2.80 -14.19 -9.02
CA LEU A 38 -1.34 -14.22 -8.93
C LEU A 38 -0.71 -15.04 -10.06
N LEU A 39 -1.25 -16.22 -10.40
CA LEU A 39 -0.77 -17.00 -11.55
C LEU A 39 -0.88 -16.24 -12.87
N ARG A 40 -1.98 -15.50 -13.08
CA ARG A 40 -2.10 -14.62 -14.26
C ARG A 40 -1.02 -13.53 -14.25
N ALA A 41 -0.76 -12.91 -13.11
CA ALA A 41 0.27 -11.90 -12.98
C ALA A 41 1.68 -12.46 -13.25
N GLU A 42 1.97 -13.70 -12.85
CA GLU A 42 3.26 -14.36 -13.11
C GLU A 42 3.63 -14.35 -14.60
N HIS A 43 2.66 -14.62 -15.47
CA HIS A 43 2.84 -14.60 -16.92
C HIS A 43 3.16 -13.20 -17.46
N TYR A 44 2.48 -12.16 -16.97
CA TYR A 44 2.64 -10.79 -17.46
C TYR A 44 3.98 -10.14 -17.06
N PHE A 45 4.53 -10.50 -15.90
CA PHE A 45 5.69 -9.81 -15.32
C PHE A 45 7.03 -10.53 -15.54
N GLY A 46 7.06 -11.66 -16.26
CA GLY A 46 8.30 -12.41 -16.50
C GLY A 46 9.00 -12.78 -15.19
N ILE A 47 8.24 -13.28 -14.21
CA ILE A 47 8.71 -13.28 -12.81
C ILE A 47 9.82 -14.30 -12.57
N ASN A 48 9.85 -15.37 -13.38
CA ASN A 48 10.88 -16.40 -13.36
C ASN A 48 12.18 -15.99 -14.08
N GLU A 49 12.24 -14.80 -14.67
CA GLU A 49 13.47 -14.26 -15.24
C GLU A 49 14.40 -13.77 -14.12
N ASP A 50 15.71 -13.97 -14.32
CA ASP A 50 16.72 -13.42 -13.45
C ASP A 50 16.55 -11.89 -13.35
N PRO A 51 16.44 -11.33 -12.14
CA PRO A 51 16.12 -9.92 -11.96
C PRO A 51 17.17 -9.02 -12.57
N THR A 52 18.44 -9.42 -12.60
CA THR A 52 19.54 -8.64 -13.19
C THR A 52 19.44 -8.61 -14.71
N GLU A 53 19.22 -9.76 -15.35
CA GLU A 53 19.08 -9.84 -16.81
C GLU A 53 17.83 -9.11 -17.31
N ALA A 54 16.71 -9.22 -16.59
CA ALA A 54 15.50 -8.47 -16.92
C ALA A 54 15.69 -6.95 -16.77
N LEU A 55 16.50 -6.51 -15.79
CA LEU A 55 16.82 -5.09 -15.62
C LEU A 55 17.67 -4.57 -16.79
N LYS A 56 18.65 -5.37 -17.25
CA LYS A 56 19.45 -5.03 -18.43
C LYS A 56 18.62 -4.91 -19.70
N GLN A 57 17.67 -5.82 -19.90
CA GLN A 57 16.84 -5.84 -21.12
C GLN A 57 15.76 -4.76 -21.13
N ARG A 58 15.18 -4.42 -19.97
CA ARG A 58 13.95 -3.62 -19.90
C ARG A 58 14.13 -2.23 -19.30
N CYS A 59 15.22 -2.00 -18.59
CA CYS A 59 15.42 -0.77 -17.82
C CYS A 59 16.71 -0.03 -18.20
N ILE A 60 17.42 -0.44 -19.26
CA ILE A 60 18.57 0.30 -19.79
C ILE A 60 18.13 1.12 -21.00
N ILE A 61 18.36 2.44 -20.94
CA ILE A 61 18.20 3.37 -22.06
C ILE A 61 19.59 3.97 -22.32
N GLU A 62 20.11 3.80 -23.54
CA GLU A 62 21.43 4.34 -23.95
C GLU A 62 22.62 3.94 -23.06
N GLY A 63 22.57 2.74 -22.46
CA GLY A 63 23.64 2.21 -21.61
C GLY A 63 23.59 2.67 -20.14
N ILE A 64 22.58 3.48 -19.77
CA ILE A 64 22.33 3.92 -18.40
C ILE A 64 21.06 3.24 -17.88
N VAL A 65 21.07 2.79 -16.63
CA VAL A 65 19.87 2.25 -15.98
C VAL A 65 18.90 3.40 -15.67
N ASP A 66 17.72 3.35 -16.26
CA ASP A 66 16.62 4.24 -15.93
C ASP A 66 16.07 3.87 -14.54
N SER A 67 16.29 4.78 -13.58
CA SER A 67 15.93 4.58 -12.18
C SER A 67 14.42 4.46 -11.96
N HIS A 68 13.60 5.09 -12.81
CA HIS A 68 12.15 5.07 -12.74
C HIS A 68 11.58 3.71 -13.21
N LEU A 69 12.06 3.21 -14.36
CA LEU A 69 11.69 1.89 -14.87
C LEU A 69 12.15 0.78 -13.93
N ALA A 70 13.41 0.85 -13.47
CA ALA A 70 13.97 -0.11 -12.52
C ALA A 70 13.18 -0.12 -11.20
N GLY A 71 12.86 1.05 -10.65
CA GLY A 71 12.07 1.17 -9.42
C GLY A 71 10.67 0.56 -9.53
N SER A 72 9.95 0.87 -10.61
CA SER A 72 8.62 0.29 -10.90
C SER A 72 8.67 -1.24 -11.04
N TYR A 73 9.67 -1.76 -11.75
CA TYR A 73 9.86 -3.20 -11.95
C TYR A 73 10.14 -3.94 -10.63
N ILE A 74 11.09 -3.41 -9.85
CA ILE A 74 11.45 -3.96 -8.53
C ILE A 74 10.23 -3.96 -7.61
N PHE A 75 9.50 -2.86 -7.55
CA PHE A 75 8.32 -2.74 -6.71
C PHE A 75 7.24 -3.76 -7.08
N ALA A 76 6.96 -3.91 -8.39
CA ALA A 76 6.00 -4.91 -8.87
C ALA A 76 6.41 -6.34 -8.49
N LYS A 77 7.70 -6.69 -8.66
CA LYS A 77 8.22 -8.00 -8.22
C LYS A 77 8.14 -8.18 -6.71
N ALA A 78 8.55 -7.18 -5.93
CA ALA A 78 8.51 -7.24 -4.47
C ALA A 78 7.08 -7.47 -3.95
N ILE A 79 6.09 -6.74 -4.48
CA ILE A 79 4.67 -6.91 -4.14
C ILE A 79 4.14 -8.28 -4.55
N PHE A 80 4.51 -8.76 -5.74
CA PHE A 80 4.11 -10.08 -6.21
C PHE A 80 4.58 -11.18 -5.26
N HIS A 81 5.88 -11.21 -4.97
CA HIS A 81 6.45 -12.22 -4.09
C HIS A 81 5.92 -12.08 -2.66
N LEU A 82 5.75 -10.86 -2.15
CA LEU A 82 5.13 -10.62 -0.84
C LEU A 82 3.70 -11.18 -0.77
N SER A 83 2.90 -10.97 -1.82
CA SER A 83 1.53 -11.51 -1.89
C SER A 83 1.52 -13.04 -1.81
N HIS A 84 2.47 -13.70 -2.48
CA HIS A 84 2.64 -15.15 -2.37
C HIS A 84 3.10 -15.59 -0.97
N CYS A 85 4.04 -14.87 -0.36
CA CYS A 85 4.52 -15.15 0.99
C CYS A 85 3.36 -15.09 2.00
N LEU A 86 2.53 -14.04 1.96
CA LEU A 86 1.40 -13.88 2.87
C LEU A 86 0.31 -14.93 2.61
N LEU A 87 -0.09 -15.12 1.34
CA LEU A 87 -1.15 -16.07 0.98
C LEU A 87 -0.82 -17.51 1.36
N HIS A 88 0.45 -17.91 1.23
CA HIS A 88 0.91 -19.27 1.51
C HIS A 88 1.57 -19.43 2.88
N HIS A 89 1.52 -18.41 3.74
CA HIS A 89 2.16 -18.45 5.05
C HIS A 89 1.50 -19.52 5.95
N PRO A 90 2.25 -20.54 6.42
CA PRO A 90 1.66 -21.67 7.13
C PRO A 90 0.87 -21.30 8.39
N PHE A 91 1.40 -20.36 9.18
CA PHE A 91 0.70 -19.84 10.36
C PHE A 91 -0.63 -19.15 9.99
N LEU A 92 -0.66 -18.37 8.90
CA LEU A 92 -1.86 -17.61 8.53
C LEU A 92 -2.95 -18.55 7.99
N ILE A 93 -2.55 -19.59 7.24
CA ILE A 93 -3.44 -20.68 6.84
C ILE A 93 -4.01 -21.39 8.08
N GLN A 94 -3.19 -21.71 9.08
CA GLN A 94 -3.67 -22.35 10.30
C GLN A 94 -4.63 -21.47 11.10
N GLN A 95 -4.35 -20.16 11.22
CA GLN A 95 -5.26 -19.21 11.88
C GLN A 95 -6.62 -19.17 11.19
N ARG A 96 -6.64 -19.28 9.86
CA ARG A 96 -7.88 -19.32 9.07
C ARG A 96 -8.70 -20.58 9.29
N LEU A 97 -8.07 -21.70 9.64
CA LEU A 97 -8.77 -22.96 9.86
C LEU A 97 -9.37 -23.10 11.26
N GLN A 98 -8.99 -22.21 12.20
CA GLN A 98 -9.50 -22.21 13.58
C GLN A 98 -11.04 -22.21 13.66
N PRO A 99 -11.78 -21.36 12.92
CA PRO A 99 -13.25 -21.35 12.96
C PRO A 99 -13.88 -22.65 12.44
N PHE A 100 -13.25 -23.31 11.48
CA PHE A 100 -13.74 -24.53 10.87
C PHE A 100 -13.45 -25.78 11.71
N LYS A 101 -12.57 -25.68 12.72
CA LYS A 101 -12.07 -26.82 13.52
C LYS A 101 -11.53 -27.96 12.64
N GLN A 102 -11.01 -27.63 11.45
CA GLN A 102 -10.45 -28.58 10.49
C GLN A 102 -8.93 -28.42 10.39
N LYS A 103 -8.23 -29.50 10.06
CA LYS A 103 -6.79 -29.49 9.80
C LYS A 103 -6.53 -29.39 8.30
N ALA A 104 -5.51 -28.63 7.91
CA ALA A 104 -5.06 -28.60 6.53
C ALA A 104 -4.46 -29.96 6.14
N PRO A 105 -4.75 -30.48 4.94
CA PRO A 105 -4.04 -31.64 4.41
C PRO A 105 -2.53 -31.40 4.40
N LEU A 106 -1.74 -32.39 4.85
CA LEU A 106 -0.27 -32.24 4.93
C LEU A 106 0.36 -31.90 3.57
N ILE A 107 -0.17 -32.50 2.50
CA ILE A 107 0.28 -32.24 1.12
C ILE A 107 0.08 -30.76 0.76
N PHE A 108 -1.09 -30.20 1.12
CA PHE A 108 -1.39 -28.78 0.91
C PHE A 108 -0.43 -27.88 1.70
N MET A 109 -0.20 -28.17 2.98
CA MET A 109 0.72 -27.39 3.82
C MET A 109 2.15 -27.42 3.31
N LYS A 110 2.64 -28.60 2.88
CA LYS A 110 3.98 -28.74 2.30
C LYS A 110 4.11 -27.93 1.00
N ALA A 111 3.09 -27.99 0.13
CA ALA A 111 3.09 -27.23 -1.12
C ALA A 111 3.01 -25.71 -0.88
N ALA A 112 2.19 -25.26 0.08
CA ALA A 112 2.11 -23.86 0.47
C ALA A 112 3.45 -23.38 1.07
N TRP A 113 4.06 -24.17 1.94
CA TRP A 113 5.35 -23.85 2.53
C TRP A 113 6.47 -23.76 1.50
N GLU A 114 6.52 -24.68 0.53
CA GLU A 114 7.48 -24.63 -0.56
C GLU A 114 7.36 -23.33 -1.35
N LYS A 115 6.14 -22.97 -1.79
CA LYS A 115 5.87 -21.71 -2.48
C LYS A 115 6.31 -20.51 -1.63
N CYS A 116 5.90 -20.47 -0.36
CA CYS A 116 6.24 -19.41 0.56
C CYS A 116 7.76 -19.18 0.64
N ARG A 117 8.56 -20.26 0.76
CA ARG A 117 10.03 -20.17 0.77
C ARG A 117 10.60 -19.70 -0.57
N THR A 118 10.10 -20.21 -1.69
CA THR A 118 10.56 -19.80 -3.03
C THR A 118 10.38 -18.29 -3.22
N HIS A 119 9.19 -17.76 -2.93
CA HIS A 119 8.95 -16.32 -3.08
C HIS A 119 9.69 -15.47 -2.03
N ALA A 120 9.87 -15.97 -0.80
CA ALA A 120 10.71 -15.29 0.20
C ALA A 120 12.17 -15.18 -0.25
N LYS A 121 12.70 -16.23 -0.88
CA LYS A 121 14.03 -16.21 -1.50
C LYS A 121 14.09 -15.17 -2.62
N SER A 122 13.11 -15.16 -3.54
CA SER A 122 13.07 -14.16 -4.62
C SER A 122 13.04 -12.72 -4.11
N ILE A 123 12.35 -12.42 -3.01
CA ILE A 123 12.39 -11.09 -2.37
C ILE A 123 13.81 -10.74 -1.95
N THR A 124 14.49 -11.67 -1.29
CA THR A 124 15.87 -11.46 -0.83
C THR A 124 16.84 -11.30 -2.00
N ASP A 125 16.66 -12.08 -3.06
CA ASP A 125 17.53 -12.06 -4.25
C ASP A 125 17.43 -10.72 -5.02
N LEU A 126 16.34 -9.95 -4.85
CA LEU A 126 16.26 -8.57 -5.39
C LEU A 126 17.39 -7.68 -4.88
N ARG A 127 17.98 -7.97 -3.71
CA ARG A 127 19.17 -7.25 -3.20
C ARG A 127 20.34 -7.27 -4.18
N SER A 128 20.49 -8.33 -4.99
CA SER A 128 21.57 -8.43 -5.99
C SER A 128 21.60 -7.24 -6.96
N LEU A 129 20.48 -6.56 -7.17
CA LEU A 129 20.36 -5.38 -8.01
C LEU A 129 21.15 -4.17 -7.50
N ASN A 130 21.49 -4.13 -6.20
CA ASN A 130 22.39 -3.11 -5.64
C ASN A 130 23.77 -3.14 -6.31
N ASN A 131 24.23 -4.31 -6.78
CA ASN A 131 25.50 -4.45 -7.50
C ASN A 131 25.49 -3.78 -8.88
N HIS A 132 24.30 -3.41 -9.38
CA HIS A 132 24.08 -2.74 -10.66
C HIS A 132 23.71 -1.26 -10.50
N ASN A 133 24.13 -0.62 -9.40
CA ASN A 133 23.85 0.78 -9.06
C ASN A 133 22.35 1.12 -8.89
N VAL A 134 21.49 0.13 -8.69
CA VAL A 134 20.07 0.35 -8.41
C VAL A 134 19.85 0.31 -6.90
N LEU A 135 19.61 1.49 -6.29
CA LEU A 135 19.41 1.60 -4.85
C LEU A 135 17.98 1.21 -4.45
N LEU A 136 17.86 0.16 -3.65
CA LEU A 136 16.59 -0.29 -3.04
C LEU A 136 16.27 0.52 -1.78
N VAL A 137 15.76 1.74 -1.94
CA VAL A 137 15.51 2.66 -0.80
C VAL A 137 14.04 2.75 -0.39
N THR A 138 13.15 1.96 -0.96
CA THR A 138 11.69 2.08 -0.66
C THR A 138 11.35 1.49 0.72
N SER A 139 10.54 2.19 1.51
CA SER A 139 10.08 1.72 2.83
C SER A 139 9.32 0.39 2.77
N LEU A 140 8.49 0.19 1.71
CA LEU A 140 7.77 -1.06 1.48
C LEU A 140 8.72 -2.25 1.30
N TYR A 141 9.88 -2.05 0.68
CA TYR A 141 10.88 -3.13 0.56
C TYR A 141 11.37 -3.59 1.94
N GLY A 142 11.38 -2.71 2.94
CA GLY A 142 11.62 -3.08 4.34
C GLY A 142 10.60 -4.09 4.87
N TYR A 143 9.31 -3.90 4.58
CA TYR A 143 8.29 -4.89 4.93
C TYR A 143 8.49 -6.22 4.20
N CYS A 144 8.80 -6.18 2.90
CA CYS A 144 9.10 -7.38 2.11
C CYS A 144 10.30 -8.15 2.71
N ALA A 145 11.40 -7.45 2.99
CA ALA A 145 12.61 -8.02 3.59
C ALA A 145 12.35 -8.58 4.99
N MET A 146 11.51 -7.92 5.80
CA MET A 146 11.11 -8.40 7.12
C MET A 146 10.32 -9.72 7.02
N VAL A 147 9.27 -9.77 6.19
CA VAL A 147 8.46 -10.99 6.00
C VAL A 147 9.34 -12.13 5.44
N ALA A 148 10.14 -11.86 4.41
CA ALA A 148 11.08 -12.84 3.86
C ALA A 148 12.07 -13.35 4.92
N GLY A 149 12.66 -12.44 5.72
CA GLY A 149 13.57 -12.78 6.80
C GLY A 149 12.94 -13.69 7.85
N THR A 150 11.67 -13.45 8.21
CA THR A 150 10.96 -14.31 9.17
C THR A 150 10.71 -15.72 8.61
N ILE A 151 10.38 -15.82 7.32
CA ILE A 151 10.22 -17.11 6.62
C ILE A 151 11.55 -17.86 6.58
N HIS A 152 12.65 -17.18 6.26
CA HIS A 152 14.00 -17.76 6.29
C HIS A 152 14.38 -18.21 7.70
N ALA A 153 14.06 -17.43 8.73
CA ALA A 153 14.31 -17.81 10.13
C ALA A 153 13.54 -19.07 10.55
N LEU A 154 12.29 -19.23 10.10
CA LEU A 154 11.52 -20.46 10.30
C LEU A 154 12.13 -21.64 9.53
N ALA A 155 12.58 -21.41 8.28
CA ALA A 155 13.17 -22.42 7.41
C ALA A 155 14.56 -22.90 7.86
N MET A 156 15.25 -22.16 8.74
CA MET A 156 16.48 -22.66 9.38
C MET A 156 16.25 -23.88 10.28
N ASN A 157 15.00 -24.19 10.63
CA ASN A 157 14.61 -25.38 11.39
C ASN A 157 13.97 -26.47 10.51
N ASP A 158 14.06 -26.35 9.17
CA ASP A 158 13.57 -27.38 8.23
C ASP A 158 14.36 -28.69 8.39
N ASP A 159 13.73 -29.83 8.11
CA ASP A 159 14.36 -31.14 8.24
C ASP A 159 15.49 -31.36 7.21
N ARG A 160 15.41 -30.69 6.05
CA ARG A 160 16.40 -30.78 4.96
C ARG A 160 17.60 -29.88 5.21
N VAL A 161 18.81 -30.45 5.17
CA VAL A 161 20.08 -29.72 5.36
C VAL A 161 20.26 -28.60 4.34
N SER A 162 19.97 -28.86 3.06
CA SER A 162 20.12 -27.89 1.97
C SER A 162 19.27 -26.64 2.19
N VAL A 163 18.04 -26.82 2.66
CA VAL A 163 17.11 -25.72 2.96
C VAL A 163 17.62 -24.89 4.13
N ARG A 164 18.17 -25.52 5.18
CA ARG A 164 18.70 -24.78 6.34
C ARG A 164 19.87 -23.88 5.96
N GLU A 165 20.81 -24.40 5.17
CA GLU A 165 21.99 -23.62 4.74
C GLU A 165 21.63 -22.49 3.78
N GLU A 166 20.71 -22.73 2.84
CA GLU A 166 20.18 -21.69 1.96
C GLU A 166 19.44 -20.59 2.74
N SER A 167 18.52 -20.99 3.62
CA SER A 167 17.73 -20.06 4.43
C SER A 167 18.61 -19.25 5.37
N LYS A 168 19.71 -19.83 5.87
CA LYS A 168 20.71 -19.11 6.66
C LYS A 168 21.34 -17.97 5.85
N LYS A 169 21.78 -18.23 4.61
CA LYS A 169 22.34 -17.19 3.73
C LYS A 169 21.31 -16.10 3.41
N SER A 170 20.10 -16.50 3.00
CA SER A 170 19.04 -15.55 2.65
C SER A 170 18.55 -14.71 3.84
N TYR A 171 18.51 -15.29 5.04
CA TYR A 171 18.19 -14.52 6.26
C TYR A 171 19.19 -13.38 6.51
N TYR A 172 20.49 -13.65 6.41
CA TYR A 172 21.50 -12.61 6.62
C TYR A 172 21.43 -11.52 5.54
N ALA A 173 21.15 -11.88 4.28
CA ALA A 173 20.93 -10.91 3.21
C ALA A 173 19.67 -10.05 3.44
N ALA A 174 18.58 -10.63 3.95
CA ALA A 174 17.38 -9.88 4.34
C ALA A 174 17.67 -8.93 5.52
N MET A 175 18.41 -9.40 6.52
CA MET A 175 18.85 -8.59 7.67
C MET A 175 19.72 -7.40 7.24
N GLU A 176 20.67 -7.63 6.33
CA GLU A 176 21.53 -6.59 5.79
C GLU A 176 20.72 -5.54 5.01
N SER A 177 19.75 -5.98 4.20
CA SER A 177 18.82 -5.07 3.51
C SER A 177 18.03 -4.19 4.48
N LEU A 178 17.55 -4.75 5.59
CA LEU A 178 16.88 -3.97 6.63
C LEU A 178 17.82 -2.98 7.32
N LYS A 179 19.09 -3.37 7.54
CA LYS A 179 20.11 -2.48 8.13
C LYS A 179 20.45 -1.32 7.20
N ASP A 180 20.60 -1.57 5.90
CA ASP A 180 20.82 -0.50 4.92
C ASP A 180 19.65 0.48 4.91
N LEU A 181 18.42 -0.06 4.86
CA LEU A 181 17.19 0.73 4.91
C LEU A 181 17.05 1.51 6.22
N SER A 182 17.61 1.03 7.33
CA SER A 182 17.52 1.69 8.64
C SER A 182 18.19 3.06 8.69
N SER A 183 19.15 3.31 7.78
CA SER A 183 19.77 4.63 7.63
C SER A 183 18.81 5.67 7.02
N TYR A 184 17.82 5.21 6.26
CA TYR A 184 16.82 6.04 5.60
C TYR A 184 15.48 6.06 6.36
N TRP A 185 15.16 4.97 7.06
CA TRP A 185 13.83 4.74 7.64
C TRP A 185 13.87 4.22 9.08
N GLY A 186 13.31 4.98 10.02
CA GLY A 186 13.29 4.62 11.44
C GLY A 186 12.56 3.31 11.75
N HIS A 187 11.48 2.99 11.02
CA HIS A 187 10.76 1.72 11.18
C HIS A 187 11.60 0.51 10.75
N ALA A 188 12.49 0.66 9.76
CA ALA A 188 13.39 -0.42 9.34
C ALA A 188 14.36 -0.77 10.48
N ALA A 189 14.83 0.21 11.26
CA ALA A 189 15.63 -0.05 12.47
C ALA A 189 14.86 -0.86 13.52
N LEU A 190 13.54 -0.64 13.66
CA LEU A 190 12.68 -1.45 14.53
C LEU A 190 12.51 -2.87 13.96
N MET A 191 12.32 -3.01 12.65
CA MET A 191 12.21 -4.29 11.97
C MET A 191 13.49 -5.13 12.14
N VAL A 192 14.69 -4.53 12.07
CA VAL A 192 15.97 -5.21 12.39
C VAL A 192 15.91 -5.86 13.78
N LYS A 193 15.61 -5.08 14.83
CA LYS A 193 15.54 -5.57 16.22
C LYS A 193 14.48 -6.67 16.39
N ARG A 194 13.36 -6.55 15.69
CA ARG A 194 12.26 -7.53 15.71
C ARG A 194 12.65 -8.83 15.02
N LEU A 195 13.33 -8.74 13.87
CA LEU A 195 13.81 -9.91 13.14
C LEU A 195 14.85 -10.67 13.97
N GLU A 196 15.78 -9.97 14.61
CA GLU A 196 16.77 -10.58 15.53
C GLU A 196 16.10 -11.30 16.71
N ARG A 197 15.10 -10.65 17.33
CA ARG A 197 14.31 -11.26 18.39
C ARG A 197 13.56 -12.50 17.91
N PHE A 198 12.89 -12.41 16.76
CA PHE A 198 12.12 -13.52 16.19
C PHE A 198 13.02 -14.70 15.81
N HIS A 199 14.19 -14.43 15.23
CA HIS A 199 15.19 -15.46 14.93
C HIS A 199 15.69 -16.16 16.21
N SER A 200 15.89 -15.41 17.30
CA SER A 200 16.27 -15.98 18.60
C SER A 200 15.18 -16.88 19.19
N GLN A 201 13.90 -16.53 18.99
CA GLN A 201 12.76 -17.37 19.35
C GLN A 201 12.69 -18.63 18.48
N CYS A 202 12.97 -18.52 17.18
CA CYS A 202 13.04 -19.68 16.28
C CYS A 202 14.15 -20.66 16.70
N LYS A 203 15.30 -20.17 17.20
CA LYS A 203 16.38 -21.03 17.71
C LYS A 203 15.98 -21.77 18.98
N SER A 204 15.37 -21.08 19.95
CA SER A 204 14.99 -21.70 21.23
C SER A 204 13.76 -22.60 21.15
N ARG A 205 12.84 -22.33 20.21
CA ARG A 205 11.54 -23.00 20.11
C ARG A 205 11.32 -23.68 18.75
N GLY A 206 12.41 -24.08 18.09
CA GLY A 206 12.38 -24.52 16.69
C GLY A 206 11.37 -25.63 16.39
N HIS A 207 11.18 -26.60 17.28
CA HIS A 207 10.17 -27.65 17.11
C HIS A 207 8.72 -27.14 17.16
N GLN A 208 8.43 -26.12 17.98
CA GLN A 208 7.08 -25.56 18.16
C GLN A 208 6.68 -24.58 17.05
N LEU A 209 7.66 -24.03 16.34
CA LEU A 209 7.42 -23.08 15.24
C LEU A 209 7.56 -23.74 13.86
N LYS A 210 7.64 -25.08 13.79
CA LYS A 210 7.76 -25.79 12.52
C LYS A 210 6.50 -25.59 11.65
N PRO A 211 6.64 -25.05 10.43
CA PRO A 211 5.50 -24.61 9.61
C PRO A 211 4.56 -25.74 9.13
N CYS A 212 5.04 -26.98 9.02
CA CYS A 212 4.28 -28.10 8.45
C CYS A 212 3.76 -29.11 9.49
N ILE A 213 3.77 -28.80 10.79
CA ILE A 213 3.27 -29.73 11.82
C ILE A 213 1.77 -29.53 12.06
N ALA A 214 1.00 -30.61 11.98
CA ALA A 214 -0.46 -30.61 12.11
C ALA A 214 -1.00 -30.50 13.56
N ASP A 215 -0.14 -30.72 14.57
CA ASP A 215 -0.53 -30.87 15.99
C ASP A 215 0.07 -29.86 16.96
N VAL A 216 0.75 -28.80 16.49
CA VAL A 216 1.26 -27.79 17.43
C VAL A 216 0.18 -26.77 17.74
N GLN A 217 -0.41 -26.86 18.93
CA GLN A 217 -1.07 -25.71 19.55
C GLN A 217 0.00 -24.70 19.93
N HIS A 218 0.13 -23.64 19.14
CA HIS A 218 1.00 -22.53 19.48
C HIS A 218 0.55 -21.88 20.79
N SER A 219 1.51 -21.63 21.68
CA SER A 219 1.20 -20.86 22.90
C SER A 219 0.71 -19.46 22.54
N PRO A 220 -0.10 -18.78 23.38
CA PRO A 220 -0.54 -17.42 23.11
C PRO A 220 0.62 -16.45 22.81
N ALA A 221 1.79 -16.68 23.43
CA ALA A 221 3.01 -15.93 23.18
C ALA A 221 3.60 -16.17 21.78
N ASP A 222 3.52 -17.39 21.25
CA ASP A 222 3.99 -17.73 19.90
C ASP A 222 3.06 -17.16 18.83
N VAL A 223 1.75 -17.30 19.03
CA VAL A 223 0.73 -16.70 18.17
C VAL A 223 0.96 -15.19 18.08
N LYS A 224 1.22 -14.55 19.22
CA LYS A 224 1.55 -13.12 19.27
C LYS A 224 2.84 -12.80 18.50
N ALA A 225 3.90 -13.56 18.69
CA ALA A 225 5.17 -13.34 18.00
C ALA A 225 5.04 -13.51 16.47
N LEU A 226 4.31 -14.52 16.01
CA LEU A 226 4.04 -14.80 14.60
C LEU A 226 3.14 -13.73 13.97
N TRP A 227 2.13 -13.23 14.69
CA TRP A 227 1.35 -12.08 14.21
C TRP A 227 2.22 -10.82 14.09
N GLN A 228 3.05 -10.56 15.10
CA GLN A 228 3.97 -9.42 15.09
C GLN A 228 5.06 -9.51 14.01
N SER A 229 5.24 -10.67 13.38
CA SER A 229 6.23 -10.88 12.32
C SER A 229 5.67 -10.71 10.90
N VAL A 230 4.34 -10.68 10.74
CA VAL A 230 3.66 -10.58 9.43
C VAL A 230 2.76 -9.36 9.32
N ASP A 231 2.25 -8.83 10.42
CA ASP A 231 1.43 -7.63 10.42
C ASP A 231 2.30 -6.36 10.32
N TYR A 232 2.12 -5.60 9.24
CA TYR A 232 2.90 -4.40 8.98
C TYR A 232 2.73 -3.35 10.08
N THR A 233 1.51 -3.13 10.58
CA THR A 233 1.24 -2.16 11.64
C THR A 233 1.99 -2.55 12.91
N SER A 234 1.95 -3.83 13.26
CA SER A 234 2.74 -4.36 14.35
C SER A 234 4.22 -4.08 14.14
N LEU A 235 4.78 -4.39 12.95
CA LEU A 235 6.21 -4.28 12.64
C LEU A 235 6.80 -2.87 12.68
N SER A 236 6.01 -1.89 12.22
CA SER A 236 6.43 -0.49 12.08
C SER A 236 6.22 0.35 13.35
N THR A 237 5.51 -0.18 14.36
CA THR A 237 5.16 0.58 15.59
C THR A 237 6.09 0.26 16.78
N PRO A 238 6.58 1.23 17.59
CA PRO A 238 7.34 0.93 18.81
C PRO A 238 6.49 0.23 19.91
N THR A 239 7.02 -0.77 20.60
CA THR A 239 6.34 -1.41 21.76
C THR A 239 6.57 -0.60 23.04
N ARG A 240 5.49 -0.10 23.67
CA ARG A 240 5.54 0.63 24.95
C ARG A 240 5.76 -0.33 26.14
N PRO A 241 6.57 0.01 27.15
CA PRO A 241 6.63 -0.77 28.40
C PRO A 241 5.26 -0.72 29.10
N GLY A 242 4.68 -1.89 29.43
CA GLY A 242 3.46 -2.00 30.23
C GLY A 242 2.11 -1.84 29.51
N SER A 243 2.08 -1.74 28.18
CA SER A 243 0.80 -1.72 27.43
C SER A 243 0.38 -3.14 27.01
N PRO A 244 -0.84 -3.61 27.31
CA PRO A 244 -1.34 -4.87 26.79
C PRO A 244 -1.50 -4.72 25.28
N SER A 245 -0.57 -5.31 24.53
CA SER A 245 -0.67 -5.40 23.07
C SER A 245 -1.86 -6.31 22.77
N ILE A 246 -2.96 -5.71 22.32
CA ILE A 246 -4.24 -6.36 22.08
C ILE A 246 -4.03 -7.50 21.09
N VAL A 247 -4.07 -8.73 21.59
CA VAL A 247 -4.27 -9.95 20.81
C VAL A 247 -5.65 -10.44 21.20
N GLY A 248 -6.57 -10.39 20.23
CA GLY A 248 -7.94 -10.88 20.25
C GLY A 248 -8.51 -11.48 21.54
N GLU A 249 -9.12 -10.63 22.37
CA GLU A 249 -10.36 -10.94 23.08
C GLU A 249 -11.34 -9.81 22.78
N SER A 250 -12.56 -10.17 22.41
CA SER A 250 -13.62 -9.22 22.03
C SER A 250 -14.02 -8.34 23.22
N VAL A 251 -13.60 -7.08 23.22
CA VAL A 251 -14.28 -6.01 23.96
C VAL A 251 -14.23 -4.75 23.11
N GLY A 252 -15.41 -4.23 22.76
CA GLY A 252 -15.53 -2.91 22.15
C GLY A 252 -14.92 -1.85 23.06
N LYS A 253 -13.86 -1.19 22.59
CA LYS A 253 -13.43 0.16 22.98
C LYS A 253 -12.21 0.54 22.13
N THR A 254 -12.43 1.54 21.28
CA THR A 254 -11.48 2.52 20.73
C THR A 254 -10.02 2.36 21.18
N GLY A 255 -9.16 1.84 20.30
CA GLY A 255 -7.72 1.76 20.50
C GLY A 255 -6.99 1.69 19.16
N PHE A 256 -6.76 2.86 18.57
CA PHE A 256 -6.10 3.02 17.27
C PHE A 256 -4.58 2.90 17.40
N ASN A 257 -3.93 2.12 16.52
CA ASN A 257 -2.47 2.09 16.34
C ASN A 257 -2.16 2.43 14.87
N SER A 258 -1.48 3.55 14.65
CA SER A 258 -1.00 4.04 13.35
C SER A 258 0.53 3.98 13.29
N SER A 259 1.06 3.66 12.10
CA SER A 259 2.48 3.71 11.73
C SER A 259 2.71 4.81 10.69
N SER A 260 3.80 5.57 10.82
CA SER A 260 4.01 6.90 10.24
C SER A 260 4.69 6.96 8.86
N ASP A 261 4.69 5.87 8.06
CA ASP A 261 5.44 5.87 6.79
C ASP A 261 4.68 6.47 5.61
N GLN A 262 5.18 7.61 5.13
CA GLN A 262 4.70 8.32 3.94
C GLN A 262 5.24 7.63 2.68
N PHE A 263 4.34 7.22 1.79
CA PHE A 263 4.65 6.64 0.49
C PHE A 263 4.97 7.75 -0.53
N ASP A 264 6.03 7.57 -1.32
CA ASP A 264 6.34 8.41 -2.50
C ASP A 264 5.69 7.79 -3.75
N PHE A 265 4.70 8.49 -4.32
CA PHE A 265 3.79 7.95 -5.35
C PHE A 265 4.10 8.44 -6.77
N THR A 266 5.20 9.16 -7.00
CA THR A 266 5.47 9.83 -8.28
C THR A 266 6.06 8.95 -9.38
N ASN A 267 6.57 7.75 -9.05
CA ASN A 267 7.34 6.92 -9.99
C ASN A 267 6.70 5.56 -10.34
N PHE A 268 5.37 5.47 -10.44
CA PHE A 268 4.67 4.26 -10.86
C PHE A 268 4.40 4.24 -12.37
N GLY A 269 5.40 3.79 -13.15
CA GLY A 269 5.36 3.68 -14.60
C GLY A 269 4.66 2.44 -15.17
N ALA A 270 4.24 1.50 -14.33
CA ALA A 270 3.77 0.19 -14.76
C ALA A 270 2.35 -0.15 -14.31
N PHE A 271 1.40 0.77 -14.48
CA PHE A 271 -0.04 0.46 -14.58
C PHE A 271 -0.66 1.48 -15.54
N GLU A 272 -1.20 0.98 -16.65
CA GLU A 272 -2.07 1.75 -17.53
C GLU A 272 -3.33 2.12 -16.75
N GLY A 273 -3.58 3.43 -16.64
CA GLY A 273 -4.78 3.97 -16.01
C GLY A 273 -4.75 3.98 -14.48
N MET A 274 -4.52 5.18 -13.92
CA MET A 274 -5.03 5.65 -12.62
C MET A 274 -4.52 5.01 -11.32
N ASP A 275 -4.28 5.84 -10.29
CA ASP A 275 -3.98 5.38 -8.94
C ASP A 275 -5.26 5.37 -8.08
N ILE A 276 -5.69 4.16 -7.68
CA ILE A 276 -6.86 3.95 -6.82
C ILE A 276 -6.37 3.62 -5.42
N PHE A 277 -6.70 4.47 -4.46
CA PHE A 277 -6.36 4.25 -3.07
C PHE A 277 -7.49 3.50 -2.38
N ASN A 278 -7.23 2.24 -2.03
CA ASN A 278 -8.14 1.47 -1.18
C ASN A 278 -7.71 1.61 0.28
N ASN A 279 -8.56 2.19 1.13
CA ASN A 279 -8.37 2.07 2.57
C ASN A 279 -8.96 0.74 3.03
N PHE A 280 -8.12 -0.17 3.52
CA PHE A 280 -8.48 -1.04 4.64
C PHE A 280 -7.26 -0.98 5.56
N SER A 281 -7.34 -0.15 6.60
CA SER A 281 -6.31 0.04 7.64
C SER A 281 -5.02 0.77 7.25
N PHE A 282 -4.90 1.35 6.05
CA PHE A 282 -3.67 2.04 5.59
C PHE A 282 -3.68 3.57 5.74
N PHE A 283 -4.85 4.22 5.84
CA PHE A 283 -4.94 5.69 5.90
C PHE A 283 -5.48 6.25 7.23
N GLY A 284 -5.53 5.44 8.28
CA GLY A 284 -5.82 5.89 9.66
C GLY A 284 -4.65 6.65 10.30
N GLY A 285 -3.96 7.48 9.53
CA GLY A 285 -2.73 8.18 9.92
C GLY A 285 -3.03 9.43 10.73
N ASP A 286 -3.36 9.27 12.01
CA ASP A 286 -2.99 10.29 12.98
C ASP A 286 -1.48 10.14 13.20
N ILE A 287 -0.71 11.23 13.07
CA ILE A 287 0.67 11.23 13.58
C ILE A 287 0.57 10.93 15.07
N ARG A 288 1.21 9.86 15.52
CA ARG A 288 1.38 9.53 16.95
C ARG A 288 1.86 10.80 17.68
N ILE A 289 0.99 11.38 18.52
CA ILE A 289 1.29 12.63 19.24
C ILE A 289 2.59 12.50 20.06
N ASP A 290 2.87 11.30 20.55
CA ASP A 290 4.11 10.94 21.25
C ASP A 290 5.36 10.93 20.34
N GLU A 291 5.27 10.46 19.09
CA GLU A 291 6.36 10.59 18.11
C GLU A 291 6.59 12.06 17.72
N TRP A 292 5.51 12.80 17.44
CA TRP A 292 5.59 14.22 17.14
C TRP A 292 6.15 15.04 18.31
N MET A 293 5.74 14.73 19.55
CA MET A 293 6.34 15.32 20.75
C MET A 293 7.83 14.94 20.89
N GLY A 294 8.25 13.75 20.45
CA GLY A 294 9.65 13.36 20.38
C GLY A 294 10.46 14.23 19.40
N TYR A 295 9.92 14.50 18.21
CA TYR A 295 10.53 15.40 17.22
C TYR A 295 10.57 16.86 17.71
N GLN A 296 9.48 17.36 18.31
CA GLN A 296 9.40 18.70 18.90
C GLN A 296 10.41 18.89 20.04
N ARG A 297 10.52 17.92 20.94
CA ARG A 297 11.48 17.97 22.07
C ARG A 297 12.93 17.82 21.63
N SER A 298 13.19 17.16 20.51
CA SER A 298 14.54 17.02 19.93
C SER A 298 14.93 18.15 18.97
N GLY A 299 14.01 19.08 18.67
CA GLY A 299 14.24 20.19 17.74
C GLY A 299 14.40 19.77 16.28
N ILE A 300 14.14 18.50 15.95
CA ILE A 300 14.25 17.96 14.60
C ILE A 300 12.99 18.34 13.81
N ARG A 301 13.15 19.10 12.72
CA ARG A 301 12.04 19.39 11.80
C ARG A 301 11.66 18.14 11.01
N LEU A 302 10.35 17.91 10.84
CA LEU A 302 9.84 16.86 9.96
C LEU A 302 10.29 17.19 8.52
N ASN A 303 11.18 16.39 7.95
CA ASN A 303 11.51 16.48 6.51
C ASN A 303 10.38 15.81 5.73
N LEU A 304 9.47 16.61 5.20
CA LEU A 304 8.46 16.13 4.25
C LEU A 304 9.12 15.88 2.89
N PRO A 305 8.69 14.87 2.12
CA PRO A 305 9.13 14.69 0.75
C PRO A 305 8.72 15.91 -0.09
N ALA A 306 9.35 16.10 -1.26
CA ALA A 306 9.08 17.24 -2.13
C ALA A 306 7.58 17.39 -2.50
N ASN A 307 6.85 16.27 -2.53
CA ASN A 307 5.42 16.21 -2.83
C ASN A 307 4.51 16.43 -1.62
N GLY A 308 5.08 16.82 -0.48
CA GLY A 308 4.35 17.10 0.76
C GLY A 308 3.84 15.84 1.46
N PHE A 309 3.02 16.04 2.49
CA PHE A 309 2.52 14.96 3.33
C PHE A 309 1.71 13.93 2.53
N GLY A 310 2.01 12.65 2.74
CA GLY A 310 1.40 11.54 2.02
C GLY A 310 1.64 11.54 0.50
N GLY A 311 2.57 12.37 0.00
CA GLY A 311 2.83 12.56 -1.43
C GLY A 311 1.71 13.28 -2.19
N LEU A 312 0.71 13.83 -1.48
CA LEU A 312 -0.50 14.42 -2.06
C LEU A 312 -0.56 15.95 -1.87
N SER A 313 -0.11 16.47 -0.73
CA SER A 313 -0.29 17.88 -0.36
C SER A 313 0.35 18.87 -1.33
N LEU A 314 1.47 18.51 -1.95
CA LEU A 314 2.21 19.28 -2.95
C LEU A 314 2.45 18.47 -4.24
N ARG A 315 1.57 17.50 -4.53
CA ARG A 315 1.77 16.52 -5.61
C ARG A 315 1.99 17.15 -6.99
N ASN A 316 3.01 16.65 -7.68
CA ASN A 316 3.35 16.96 -9.08
C ASN A 316 3.24 15.72 -10.01
N GLY A 317 2.13 14.98 -9.94
CA GLY A 317 1.89 13.78 -10.76
C GLY A 317 0.81 13.98 -11.82
N LYS A 318 0.94 13.31 -12.97
CA LYS A 318 0.02 13.44 -14.13
C LYS A 318 -1.24 12.55 -14.03
N LYS A 319 -1.17 11.46 -13.26
CA LYS A 319 -2.27 10.50 -13.11
C LYS A 319 -3.31 11.01 -12.12
N PRO A 320 -4.62 10.98 -12.42
CA PRO A 320 -5.65 11.28 -11.42
C PRO A 320 -5.67 10.27 -10.27
N VAL A 321 -6.19 10.71 -9.13
CA VAL A 321 -6.23 9.97 -7.86
C VAL A 321 -7.65 9.92 -7.32
N ILE A 322 -8.19 8.71 -7.11
CA ILE A 322 -9.45 8.49 -6.38
C ILE A 322 -9.15 7.92 -5.00
N ALA A 323 -9.68 8.56 -3.95
CA ALA A 323 -9.77 7.96 -2.63
C ALA A 323 -10.99 7.04 -2.52
N ALA A 324 -10.81 5.81 -2.06
CA ALA A 324 -11.87 4.92 -1.61
C ALA A 324 -11.83 4.80 -0.08
N VAL A 325 -12.80 5.42 0.60
CA VAL A 325 -12.81 5.60 2.06
C VAL A 325 -13.92 4.76 2.70
N ASN A 326 -13.57 3.64 3.33
CA ASN A 326 -14.51 2.71 3.97
C ASN A 326 -14.66 2.89 5.49
N GLY A 327 -14.11 3.95 6.08
CA GLY A 327 -14.05 4.10 7.54
C GLY A 327 -13.60 5.49 7.99
N PRO A 328 -13.24 5.67 9.27
CA PRO A 328 -12.77 6.95 9.79
C PRO A 328 -11.51 7.43 9.06
N ALA A 329 -11.60 8.61 8.45
CA ALA A 329 -10.51 9.36 7.83
C ALA A 329 -10.31 10.66 8.63
N HIS A 330 -9.51 10.59 9.69
CA HIS A 330 -9.28 11.72 10.61
C HIS A 330 -7.85 12.21 10.48
N GLY A 331 -7.64 13.50 10.75
CA GLY A 331 -6.34 14.16 10.68
C GLY A 331 -5.71 14.02 9.31
N GLY A 332 -4.49 13.47 9.25
CA GLY A 332 -3.78 13.24 7.99
C GLY A 332 -4.57 12.43 6.96
N GLY A 333 -5.39 11.47 7.40
CA GLY A 333 -6.27 10.71 6.49
C GLY A 333 -7.38 11.57 5.87
N CYS A 334 -7.94 12.52 6.63
CA CYS A 334 -8.87 13.51 6.11
C CYS A 334 -8.17 14.47 5.15
N GLU A 335 -6.96 14.92 5.52
CA GLU A 335 -6.18 15.79 4.66
C GLU A 335 -5.86 15.11 3.33
N MET A 336 -5.44 13.84 3.33
CA MET A 336 -5.21 13.08 2.10
C MET A 336 -6.45 12.97 1.23
N ALA A 337 -7.62 12.65 1.81
CA ALA A 337 -8.87 12.59 1.05
C ALA A 337 -9.21 13.93 0.38
N ILE A 338 -9.05 15.05 1.09
CA ILE A 338 -9.28 16.41 0.54
C ILE A 338 -8.28 16.76 -0.59
N ASN A 339 -7.09 16.16 -0.57
CA ASN A 339 -6.06 16.36 -1.61
C ASN A 339 -6.23 15.45 -2.84
N CYS A 340 -7.11 14.44 -2.78
CA CYS A 340 -7.40 13.57 -3.92
C CYS A 340 -8.21 14.30 -4.99
N ASP A 341 -8.12 13.84 -6.24
CA ASP A 341 -8.90 14.43 -7.34
C ASP A 341 -10.40 14.07 -7.21
N MET A 342 -10.70 12.89 -6.66
CA MET A 342 -12.05 12.44 -6.33
C MET A 342 -12.06 11.59 -5.04
N VAL A 343 -13.20 11.55 -4.37
CA VAL A 343 -13.42 10.77 -3.14
C VAL A 343 -14.72 9.97 -3.25
N ILE A 344 -14.61 8.66 -3.09
CA ILE A 344 -15.71 7.72 -2.94
C ILE A 344 -15.68 7.21 -1.50
N ALA A 345 -16.80 7.24 -0.81
CA ALA A 345 -16.86 6.89 0.61
C ALA A 345 -17.93 5.83 0.90
N SER A 346 -17.74 5.05 1.95
CA SER A 346 -18.81 4.25 2.55
C SER A 346 -19.71 5.15 3.40
N SER A 347 -20.98 4.77 3.54
CA SER A 347 -21.95 5.36 4.46
C SER A 347 -21.44 5.43 5.91
N LYS A 348 -20.53 4.52 6.30
CA LYS A 348 -19.90 4.48 7.63
C LYS A 348 -18.65 5.33 7.77
N ALA A 349 -18.14 5.91 6.67
CA ALA A 349 -16.96 6.75 6.73
C ALA A 349 -17.25 8.05 7.48
N THR A 350 -16.25 8.53 8.22
CA THR A 350 -16.31 9.80 8.94
C THR A 350 -15.05 10.60 8.69
N PHE A 351 -15.19 11.91 8.52
CA PHE A 351 -14.12 12.83 8.18
C PHE A 351 -13.93 13.86 9.29
N CYS A 352 -12.69 14.16 9.66
CA CYS A 352 -12.40 15.03 10.80
C CYS A 352 -11.01 15.66 10.69
N LEU A 353 -10.87 16.94 11.08
CA LEU A 353 -9.59 17.61 11.34
C LEU A 353 -9.47 17.88 12.85
N PRO A 354 -9.07 16.89 13.66
CA PRO A 354 -9.08 16.99 15.12
C PRO A 354 -7.93 17.83 15.71
N GLU A 355 -7.06 18.39 14.87
CA GLU A 355 -5.79 19.03 15.26
C GLU A 355 -5.97 20.14 16.30
N VAL A 356 -7.00 20.97 16.13
CA VAL A 356 -7.33 22.07 17.06
C VAL A 356 -7.65 21.58 18.46
N LYS A 357 -8.20 20.36 18.61
CA LYS A 357 -8.46 19.75 19.93
C LYS A 357 -7.20 19.27 20.63
N ARG A 358 -6.07 19.25 19.92
CA ARG A 358 -4.78 18.74 20.38
C ARG A 358 -3.71 19.83 20.45
N GLY A 359 -4.08 21.10 20.25
CA GLY A 359 -3.12 22.22 20.25
C GLY A 359 -2.19 22.24 19.05
N VAL A 360 -2.56 21.56 17.96
CA VAL A 360 -1.83 21.57 16.68
C VAL A 360 -2.75 22.08 15.55
N THR A 361 -2.26 22.19 14.32
CA THR A 361 -3.04 22.62 13.16
C THR A 361 -2.91 21.60 12.04
N ALA A 362 -3.96 21.44 11.24
CA ALA A 362 -3.85 20.78 9.93
C ALA A 362 -2.86 21.56 9.07
N PHE A 363 -1.93 20.87 8.40
CA PHE A 363 -0.88 21.50 7.60
C PHE A 363 -0.53 20.72 6.34
N ALA A 364 -1.13 19.55 6.10
CA ALA A 364 -0.96 18.74 4.90
C ALA A 364 -1.83 19.23 3.72
N GLY A 365 -1.99 20.55 3.58
CA GLY A 365 -2.63 21.17 2.42
C GLY A 365 -4.15 21.04 2.36
N ALA A 366 -4.82 20.51 3.39
CA ALA A 366 -6.28 20.44 3.41
C ALA A 366 -6.94 21.81 3.57
N LEU A 367 -6.42 22.65 4.47
CA LEU A 367 -6.98 23.97 4.80
C LEU A 367 -7.23 24.88 3.59
N PRO A 368 -6.24 25.16 2.71
CA PRO A 368 -6.49 26.00 1.53
C PRO A 368 -7.46 25.33 0.55
N ARG A 369 -7.45 23.99 0.46
CA ARG A 369 -8.24 23.26 -0.53
C ARG A 369 -9.71 23.17 -0.14
N ILE A 370 -10.02 22.88 1.11
CA ILE A 370 -11.40 22.76 1.57
C ILE A 370 -12.15 24.09 1.51
N VAL A 371 -11.45 25.23 1.68
CA VAL A 371 -12.06 26.56 1.49
C VAL A 371 -12.54 26.74 0.05
N LYS A 372 -11.79 26.23 -0.94
CA LYS A 372 -12.19 26.30 -2.36
C LYS A 372 -13.30 25.32 -2.72
N ILE A 373 -13.34 24.14 -2.11
CA ILE A 373 -14.38 23.13 -2.38
C ILE A 373 -15.70 23.49 -1.69
N ALA A 374 -15.65 23.68 -0.36
CA ALA A 374 -16.84 23.74 0.49
C ALA A 374 -17.17 25.15 0.98
N GLY A 375 -16.36 26.15 0.62
CA GLY A 375 -16.48 27.52 1.12
C GLY A 375 -15.91 27.71 2.53
N ARG A 376 -15.69 28.97 2.90
CA ARG A 376 -15.01 29.35 4.16
C ARG A 376 -15.73 28.83 5.41
N GLN A 377 -17.06 28.87 5.44
CA GLN A 377 -17.85 28.55 6.64
C GLN A 377 -17.76 27.05 6.99
N ARG A 378 -17.97 26.17 6.01
CA ARG A 378 -17.84 24.71 6.21
C ARG A 378 -16.40 24.29 6.47
N ALA A 379 -15.44 24.91 5.78
CA ALA A 379 -14.02 24.74 6.06
C ALA A 379 -13.66 25.10 7.50
N ALA A 380 -14.10 26.28 7.96
CA ALA A 380 -13.88 26.74 9.33
C ALA A 380 -14.60 25.85 10.35
N GLU A 381 -15.81 25.39 10.05
CA GLU A 381 -16.52 24.43 10.90
C GLU A 381 -15.72 23.15 11.09
N LEU A 382 -15.28 22.50 10.00
CA LEU A 382 -14.47 21.28 10.08
C LEU A 382 -13.16 21.52 10.84
N ALA A 383 -12.41 22.56 10.47
CA ALA A 383 -11.06 22.79 10.97
C ALA A 383 -11.01 23.39 12.38
N LEU A 384 -11.90 24.33 12.73
CA LEU A 384 -11.87 25.04 14.02
C LEU A 384 -12.62 24.30 15.13
N THR A 385 -13.61 23.45 14.79
CA THR A 385 -14.30 22.63 15.80
C THR A 385 -13.67 21.26 15.97
N GLY A 386 -12.97 20.75 14.96
CA GLY A 386 -12.48 19.37 14.89
C GLY A 386 -13.57 18.33 15.11
N ARG A 387 -14.82 18.63 14.73
CA ARG A 387 -15.93 17.66 14.79
C ARG A 387 -15.81 16.64 13.66
N ALA A 388 -16.30 15.43 13.92
CA ALA A 388 -16.47 14.45 12.86
C ALA A 388 -17.68 14.83 11.99
N VAL A 389 -17.54 14.60 10.70
CA VAL A 389 -18.54 14.81 9.64
C VAL A 389 -18.81 13.47 8.99
N THR A 390 -20.07 13.16 8.71
CA THR A 390 -20.47 11.91 8.04
C THR A 390 -20.10 11.93 6.55
N ALA A 391 -19.99 10.75 5.92
CA ALA A 391 -19.81 10.67 4.47
C ALA A 391 -20.89 11.41 3.68
N GLN A 392 -22.14 11.39 4.17
CA GLN A 392 -23.26 12.08 3.55
C GLN A 392 -23.12 13.61 3.62
N GLU A 393 -22.76 14.16 4.78
CA GLU A 393 -22.45 15.59 4.90
C GLU A 393 -21.26 15.97 3.99
N PHE A 394 -20.21 15.14 3.96
CA PHE A 394 -19.03 15.39 3.13
C PHE A 394 -19.36 15.41 1.63
N MET A 395 -20.32 14.58 1.20
CA MET A 395 -20.87 14.59 -0.15
C MET A 395 -21.72 15.84 -0.41
N GLN A 396 -22.59 16.23 0.52
CA GLN A 396 -23.37 17.48 0.43
C GLN A 396 -22.49 18.73 0.40
N TRP A 397 -21.27 18.65 0.93
CA TRP A 397 -20.29 19.73 0.90
C TRP A 397 -19.48 19.77 -0.41
N GLY A 398 -19.66 18.79 -1.30
CA GLY A 398 -18.96 18.69 -2.58
C GLY A 398 -17.54 18.10 -2.47
N ILE A 399 -17.16 17.58 -1.31
CA ILE A 399 -15.82 17.00 -1.09
C ILE A 399 -15.82 15.51 -1.44
N CYS A 400 -16.93 14.80 -1.18
CA CYS A 400 -17.14 13.43 -1.62
C CYS A 400 -18.01 13.38 -2.89
N ASN A 401 -17.59 12.60 -3.89
CA ASN A 401 -18.31 12.42 -5.15
C ASN A 401 -19.45 11.42 -5.03
N PHE A 402 -19.29 10.36 -4.24
CA PHE A 402 -20.30 9.31 -4.09
C PHE A 402 -20.18 8.57 -2.75
N VAL A 403 -21.32 8.26 -2.15
CA VAL A 403 -21.40 7.45 -0.93
C VAL A 403 -22.07 6.10 -1.24
N VAL A 404 -21.38 5.00 -0.95
CA VAL A 404 -21.91 3.63 -1.07
C VAL A 404 -22.48 3.13 0.25
N ASP A 405 -23.48 2.26 0.21
CA ASP A 405 -24.10 1.73 1.43
C ASP A 405 -23.22 0.73 2.18
N SER A 406 -22.40 -0.05 1.46
CA SER A 406 -21.56 -1.12 2.01
C SER A 406 -20.07 -0.81 1.90
N ASP A 407 -19.34 -1.00 3.01
CA ASP A 407 -17.88 -0.84 3.08
C ASP A 407 -17.16 -1.66 1.99
N GLN A 408 -17.69 -2.84 1.65
CA GLN A 408 -17.07 -3.75 0.68
C GLN A 408 -17.16 -3.21 -0.76
N SER A 409 -18.11 -2.33 -1.04
CA SER A 409 -18.40 -1.81 -2.38
C SER A 409 -17.70 -0.51 -2.72
N VAL A 410 -17.02 0.14 -1.75
CA VAL A 410 -16.39 1.45 -1.98
C VAL A 410 -15.29 1.38 -3.03
N VAL A 411 -14.57 0.26 -3.05
CA VAL A 411 -13.46 -0.01 -3.97
C VAL A 411 -13.99 -0.27 -5.37
N ASP A 412 -15.05 -1.06 -5.48
CA ASP A 412 -15.68 -1.36 -6.75
C ASP A 412 -16.23 -0.08 -7.39
N LYS A 413 -16.82 0.81 -6.59
CA LYS A 413 -17.30 2.10 -7.05
C LYS A 413 -16.15 3.05 -7.45
N ALA A 414 -15.04 3.06 -6.70
CA ALA A 414 -13.84 3.77 -7.11
C ALA A 414 -13.24 3.22 -8.42
N LEU A 415 -13.24 1.89 -8.59
CA LEU A 415 -12.81 1.22 -9.82
C LEU A 415 -13.73 1.53 -11.00
N GLU A 416 -15.04 1.70 -10.78
CA GLU A 416 -15.99 2.16 -11.79
C GLU A 416 -15.58 3.54 -12.33
N TYR A 417 -15.31 4.50 -11.43
CA TYR A 417 -14.82 5.83 -11.81
C TYR A 417 -13.46 5.76 -12.52
N ALA A 418 -12.56 4.91 -12.02
CA ALA A 418 -11.26 4.73 -12.66
C ALA A 418 -11.38 4.15 -14.07
N LYS A 419 -12.31 3.20 -14.29
CA LYS A 419 -12.59 2.65 -15.62
C LYS A 419 -13.12 3.72 -16.58
N MET A 420 -14.02 4.59 -16.10
CA MET A 420 -14.51 5.72 -16.90
C MET A 420 -13.36 6.62 -17.36
N ILE A 421 -12.42 6.91 -16.45
CA ILE A 421 -11.27 7.77 -16.74
C ILE A 421 -10.25 7.08 -17.64
N SER A 422 -9.95 5.81 -17.39
CA SER A 422 -9.01 5.04 -18.22
C SER A 422 -9.56 4.75 -19.62
N GLY A 423 -10.89 4.81 -19.81
CA GLY A 423 -11.52 4.72 -21.11
C GLY A 423 -11.43 6.01 -21.95
N ALA A 424 -11.00 7.13 -21.35
CA ALA A 424 -10.81 8.40 -22.03
C ALA A 424 -9.38 8.55 -22.60
N SER A 425 -9.17 9.59 -23.42
CA SER A 425 -7.84 9.92 -23.95
C SER A 425 -6.86 10.20 -22.79
N PRO A 426 -5.72 9.50 -22.71
CA PRO A 426 -4.77 9.68 -21.62
C PRO A 426 -4.13 11.08 -21.66
N ASP A 427 -3.90 11.66 -22.85
CA ASP A 427 -3.42 13.04 -23.00
C ASP A 427 -4.44 14.04 -22.45
N ALA A 428 -5.72 13.86 -22.83
CA ALA A 428 -6.79 14.75 -22.40
C ALA A 428 -7.03 14.68 -20.90
N VAL A 429 -6.96 13.49 -20.30
CA VAL A 429 -7.07 13.31 -18.84
C VAL A 429 -5.97 14.08 -18.10
N ILE A 430 -4.72 13.96 -18.55
CA ILE A 430 -3.57 14.67 -17.94
C ILE A 430 -3.77 16.17 -18.04
N VAL A 431 -4.01 16.68 -19.25
CA VAL A 431 -4.15 18.12 -19.51
C VAL A 431 -5.36 18.70 -18.75
N THR A 432 -6.50 18.02 -18.77
CA THR A 432 -7.71 18.45 -18.04
C THR A 432 -7.44 18.55 -16.54
N ARG A 433 -6.76 17.54 -15.97
CA ARG A 433 -6.41 17.54 -14.56
C ARG A 433 -5.50 18.72 -14.19
N GLU A 434 -4.49 19.00 -15.01
CA GLU A 434 -3.58 20.14 -14.77
C GLU A 434 -4.32 21.48 -14.87
N GLY A 435 -5.26 21.63 -15.79
CA GLY A 435 -6.15 22.81 -15.85
C GLY A 435 -6.98 22.99 -14.59
N LEU A 436 -7.60 21.92 -14.08
CA LEU A 436 -8.35 21.95 -12.82
C LEU A 436 -7.45 22.31 -11.63
N LYS A 437 -6.24 21.76 -11.59
CA LYS A 437 -5.25 22.04 -10.53
C LYS A 437 -4.86 23.52 -10.49
N LEU A 438 -4.64 24.16 -11.64
CA LEU A 438 -4.31 25.59 -11.71
C LEU A 438 -5.42 26.48 -11.13
N GLY A 439 -6.69 26.16 -11.39
CA GLY A 439 -7.83 26.86 -10.78
C GLY A 439 -7.95 26.64 -9.26
N TRP A 440 -7.46 25.49 -8.79
CA TRP A 440 -7.35 25.17 -7.37
C TRP A 440 -6.20 25.91 -6.68
N GLU A 441 -5.11 26.22 -7.37
CA GLU A 441 -4.01 27.00 -6.82
C GLU A 441 -4.35 28.50 -6.77
N ALA A 442 -3.53 29.32 -6.10
CA ALA A 442 -3.86 30.72 -5.72
C ALA A 442 -4.05 31.70 -6.91
N LEU A 443 -4.12 31.21 -8.14
CA LEU A 443 -4.36 32.01 -9.33
C LEU A 443 -5.85 32.38 -9.43
N GLY A 444 -6.13 33.62 -9.88
CA GLY A 444 -7.46 33.99 -10.33
C GLY A 444 -7.84 33.19 -11.58
N VAL A 445 -9.14 33.00 -11.84
CA VAL A 445 -9.64 32.19 -12.97
C VAL A 445 -9.03 32.63 -14.30
N THR A 446 -8.89 33.94 -14.53
CA THR A 446 -8.28 34.49 -15.76
C THR A 446 -6.81 34.11 -15.89
N ASP A 447 -6.02 34.25 -14.82
CA ASP A 447 -4.60 33.89 -14.83
C ASP A 447 -4.41 32.39 -14.96
N ALA A 448 -5.19 31.58 -14.23
CA ALA A 448 -5.18 30.14 -14.35
C ALA A 448 -5.50 29.69 -15.79
N SER A 449 -6.49 30.33 -16.44
CA SER A 449 -6.87 30.01 -17.82
C SER A 449 -5.76 30.37 -18.82
N ARG A 450 -5.12 31.53 -18.67
CA ARG A 450 -4.00 31.95 -19.52
C ARG A 450 -2.80 31.03 -19.35
N VAL A 451 -2.36 30.77 -18.12
CA VAL A 451 -1.26 29.85 -17.82
C VAL A 451 -1.55 28.44 -18.33
N PHE A 452 -2.81 27.99 -18.20
CA PHE A 452 -3.24 26.72 -18.77
C PHE A 452 -3.11 26.71 -20.29
N GLN A 453 -3.69 27.68 -20.99
CA GLN A 453 -3.69 27.76 -22.45
C GLN A 453 -2.28 27.83 -23.03
N ASP A 454 -1.44 28.70 -22.49
CA ASP A 454 -0.05 28.89 -22.94
C ASP A 454 0.84 27.68 -22.58
N GLY A 455 0.49 26.97 -21.50
CA GLY A 455 1.26 25.85 -20.95
C GLY A 455 0.73 24.47 -21.32
N TRP A 456 -0.10 23.87 -20.46
CA TRP A 456 -0.57 22.49 -20.62
C TRP A 456 -1.60 22.32 -21.74
N GLY A 457 -2.45 23.32 -21.96
CA GLY A 457 -3.51 23.32 -22.96
C GLY A 457 -2.98 23.25 -24.38
N SER A 458 -1.90 23.96 -24.70
CA SER A 458 -1.26 23.92 -26.02
C SER A 458 -0.66 22.54 -26.35
N ARG A 459 -0.22 21.78 -25.35
CA ARG A 459 0.39 20.46 -25.57
C ARG A 459 -0.59 19.42 -26.11
N ILE A 460 -1.90 19.63 -25.97
CA ILE A 460 -2.89 18.67 -26.51
C ILE A 460 -2.81 18.55 -28.03
N TYR A 461 -2.40 19.63 -28.72
CA TYR A 461 -2.27 19.67 -30.18
C TYR A 461 -1.05 18.88 -30.69
N GLU A 462 -0.09 18.58 -29.82
CA GLU A 462 1.09 17.76 -30.14
C GLU A 462 0.80 16.25 -30.04
N GLY A 463 -0.31 15.88 -29.38
CA GLY A 463 -0.69 14.51 -29.09
C GLY A 463 -1.48 13.85 -30.22
N ALA A 464 -1.10 12.63 -30.60
CA ALA A 464 -1.80 11.83 -31.61
C ALA A 464 -3.24 11.43 -31.18
N ASN A 465 -3.55 11.51 -29.88
CA ASN A 465 -4.87 11.16 -29.36
C ASN A 465 -5.94 12.22 -29.67
N MET A 466 -5.56 13.49 -29.88
CA MET A 466 -6.54 14.51 -30.25
C MET A 466 -7.15 14.19 -31.63
N GLN A 467 -6.29 13.92 -32.62
CA GLN A 467 -6.73 13.56 -33.97
C GLN A 467 -7.57 12.28 -33.96
N GLU A 468 -7.10 11.22 -33.29
CA GLU A 468 -7.83 9.96 -33.16
C GLU A 468 -9.23 10.14 -32.54
N GLY A 469 -9.36 11.00 -31.53
CA GLY A 469 -10.66 11.29 -30.92
C GLY A 469 -11.62 11.99 -31.89
N LEU A 470 -11.12 12.94 -32.69
CA LEU A 470 -11.92 13.64 -33.70
C LEU A 470 -12.32 12.72 -34.87
N ASP A 471 -11.41 11.86 -35.31
CA ASP A 471 -11.66 10.86 -36.36
C ASP A 471 -12.71 9.84 -35.89
N ALA A 472 -12.53 9.27 -34.70
CA ALA A 472 -13.46 8.30 -34.13
C ALA A 472 -14.88 8.87 -33.96
N TYR A 473 -14.98 10.14 -33.53
CA TYR A 473 -16.26 10.85 -33.42
C TYR A 473 -16.93 11.02 -34.79
N THR A 474 -16.17 11.43 -35.81
CA THR A 474 -16.67 11.62 -37.17
C THR A 474 -17.10 10.29 -37.81
N GLU A 475 -16.34 9.23 -37.57
CA GLU A 475 -16.55 7.88 -38.09
C GLU A 475 -17.58 7.07 -37.27
N LYS A 476 -18.09 7.61 -36.15
CA LYS A 476 -19.03 6.96 -35.22
C LYS A 476 -18.53 5.59 -34.73
N ARG A 477 -17.25 5.51 -34.39
CA ARG A 477 -16.61 4.33 -33.81
C ARG A 477 -16.01 4.67 -32.45
N GLU A 478 -15.72 3.63 -31.67
CA GLU A 478 -14.93 3.80 -30.44
C GLU A 478 -13.49 4.25 -30.77
N PRO A 479 -12.93 5.19 -29.99
CA PRO A 479 -11.57 5.66 -30.17
C PRO A 479 -10.55 4.62 -29.70
N ARG A 480 -9.42 4.57 -30.39
CA ARG A 480 -8.27 3.69 -30.10
C ARG A 480 -7.11 4.53 -29.59
N TRP A 481 -7.15 4.83 -28.29
CA TRP A 481 -6.15 5.67 -27.66
C TRP A 481 -4.75 5.07 -27.73
N LYS A 482 -3.78 5.93 -28.01
CA LYS A 482 -2.34 5.64 -27.96
C LYS A 482 -1.79 6.08 -26.62
N ARG A 483 -0.66 5.47 -26.22
CA ARG A 483 0.08 5.88 -25.02
C ARG A 483 0.41 7.37 -25.09
N SER A 484 0.15 8.07 -23.99
CA SER A 484 0.46 9.49 -23.85
C SER A 484 1.96 9.75 -23.98
N LYS A 485 2.30 10.86 -24.65
CA LYS A 485 3.67 11.36 -24.77
C LYS A 485 3.91 12.62 -23.92
N LEU A 486 2.91 13.05 -23.15
CA LEU A 486 2.92 14.28 -22.35
C LEU A 486 3.65 14.16 -21.04
#